data_AF-A0A1B6CGM4-F1
#
_entry.id   AF-A0A1B6CGM4-F1
#
_cell.length_a   1.000
_cell.length_b   1.000
_cell.length_c   1.000
_cell.angle_alpha   90.00
_cell.angle_beta   90.00
_cell.angle_gamma   90.00
#
_symmetry.space_group_name_H-M   'P 1'
#
loop_
_entity.id
_entity.type
_entity.pdbx_description
1 polymer ?
#
loop_
_entity_poly.entity_id
_entity_poly.type
_entity_poly.pdbx_seq_one_letter_code
_entity_poly.pdbx_strand_id
1 'polypeptide(L)'
;MEMLQHIRFLLLCIFLGNSDVFSYAQATDLPAAHFEPQVAMLCDSKSDMTYHSQYMTEAGHWTTDLVHKVTCYKDKLDILEYCKKVYPKHDITNIVESSHFMKVSNWCRVGHAKCKHNDWVKPFRCLEGPFQSDALLVPENCLFDHIHNQTKCWEFDRWNQTAAQSCQDRELSLRSFAMLLPCGISLFSGVEFVCCPTKDKLSPKKPIMPSPSVGGVDVFDNIDDSDDDVDEESDDDIDDDEDDDDNYDSYDDNSLTGSSTTTTTTSTTTTLPPRPTTGLPTPDPYFTHFDPRSEHHAYKEAQQRLEEMHREKVTKVMKDWSDLEERYQDMRTSDPHMAEEFKQRMTLRFQQTVQSLEEEGAAEKHQLVAMHQQRVMAHINQRKKEAMSCYTQALND
;
A
#
# COMPACT_ATOMS: atom_id res chain seq x y z
N MET A 1 8.12 34.46 -80.06
CA MET A 1 9.23 33.59 -79.64
C MET A 1 8.96 33.14 -78.20
N GLU A 2 7.82 32.45 -77.98
CA GLU A 2 7.34 32.03 -76.64
C GLU A 2 6.53 30.72 -76.68
N MET A 3 6.73 29.86 -77.70
CA MET A 3 6.05 28.56 -77.78
C MET A 3 7.00 27.36 -77.95
N LEU A 4 8.31 27.57 -77.70
CA LEU A 4 9.31 26.47 -77.75
C LEU A 4 9.95 26.18 -76.38
N GLN A 5 9.58 26.90 -75.32
CA GLN A 5 10.16 26.71 -73.97
C GLN A 5 9.26 25.89 -73.02
N HIS A 6 8.00 25.62 -73.37
CA HIS A 6 7.11 24.77 -72.57
C HIS A 6 7.11 23.28 -72.97
N ILE A 7 7.57 22.93 -74.17
CA ILE A 7 7.60 21.52 -74.61
C ILE A 7 8.81 20.77 -74.03
N ARG A 8 9.88 21.45 -73.61
CA ARG A 8 11.02 20.82 -72.92
C ARG A 8 10.78 20.51 -71.44
N PHE A 9 9.78 21.13 -70.81
CA PHE A 9 9.47 20.85 -69.39
C PHE A 9 8.52 19.65 -69.23
N LEU A 10 7.71 19.36 -70.24
CA LEU A 10 6.71 18.28 -70.21
C LEU A 10 7.27 16.88 -70.54
N LEU A 11 8.48 16.79 -71.12
CA LEU A 11 9.11 15.51 -71.49
C LEU A 11 10.15 14.98 -70.49
N LEU A 12 10.49 15.76 -69.45
CA LEU A 12 11.44 15.33 -68.41
C LEU A 12 10.76 14.75 -67.15
N CYS A 13 9.43 14.88 -67.02
CA CYS A 13 8.66 14.33 -65.89
C CYS A 13 8.02 12.96 -66.15
N ILE A 14 8.20 12.35 -67.33
CA ILE A 14 7.50 11.09 -67.70
C ILE A 14 8.40 9.84 -67.63
N PHE A 15 9.73 9.96 -67.45
CA PHE A 15 10.65 8.81 -67.54
C PHE A 15 11.60 8.60 -66.36
N LEU A 16 11.14 8.85 -65.14
CA LEU A 16 11.65 8.19 -63.92
C LEU A 16 10.40 7.75 -63.13
N GLY A 17 9.80 6.60 -63.44
CA GLY A 17 10.34 5.30 -63.02
C GLY A 17 10.06 5.11 -61.52
N ASN A 18 8.78 4.94 -61.14
CA ASN A 18 8.25 3.67 -60.62
C ASN A 18 9.30 2.81 -59.89
N SER A 19 9.24 2.83 -58.57
CA SER A 19 9.53 1.67 -57.70
C SER A 19 8.63 1.76 -56.47
N ASP A 20 7.61 0.91 -56.51
CA ASP A 20 6.86 0.30 -55.42
C ASP A 20 6.10 1.15 -54.39
N VAL A 21 4.80 1.16 -54.66
CA VAL A 21 3.67 1.26 -53.74
C VAL A 21 3.87 0.30 -52.55
N PHE A 22 4.19 0.84 -51.37
CA PHE A 22 3.86 0.18 -50.11
C PHE A 22 2.74 0.95 -49.44
N SER A 23 1.66 0.23 -49.17
CA SER A 23 0.44 0.68 -48.53
C SER A 23 0.70 1.60 -47.34
N TYR A 24 0.05 2.77 -47.36
CA TYR A 24 -0.21 3.56 -46.15
C TYR A 24 -1.22 2.78 -45.31
N ALA A 25 -0.77 1.74 -44.62
CA ALA A 25 -1.47 1.26 -43.45
C ALA A 25 -1.35 2.39 -42.44
N GLN A 26 -2.48 3.02 -42.10
CA GLN A 26 -2.59 3.72 -40.83
C GLN A 26 -2.12 2.74 -39.76
N ALA A 27 -0.92 2.97 -39.25
CA ALA A 27 -0.59 2.53 -37.92
C ALA A 27 -1.62 3.25 -37.04
N THR A 28 -2.69 2.52 -36.71
CA THR A 28 -3.43 2.78 -35.50
C THR A 28 -2.37 2.97 -34.43
N ASP A 29 -2.29 4.18 -33.89
CA ASP A 29 -1.56 4.49 -32.68
C ASP A 29 -1.82 3.32 -31.73
N LEU A 30 -0.84 2.43 -31.57
CA LEU A 30 -0.82 1.57 -30.42
C LEU A 30 -0.79 2.57 -29.27
N PRO A 31 -1.78 2.56 -28.35
CA PRO A 31 -1.78 3.51 -27.26
C PRO A 31 -0.39 3.44 -26.64
N ALA A 32 0.32 4.58 -26.65
CA ALA A 32 1.58 4.71 -25.93
C ALA A 32 1.37 4.01 -24.59
N ALA A 33 2.22 3.02 -24.28
CA ALA A 33 2.11 2.26 -23.04
C ALA A 33 1.81 3.27 -21.94
N HIS A 34 0.62 3.16 -21.34
CA HIS A 34 0.07 4.22 -20.50
C HIS A 34 1.15 4.65 -19.52
N PHE A 35 1.61 5.89 -19.63
CA PHE A 35 2.66 6.39 -18.76
C PHE A 35 2.13 6.34 -17.33
N GLU A 36 2.89 5.68 -16.47
CA GLU A 36 2.57 5.58 -15.07
C GLU A 36 3.71 6.21 -14.26
N PRO A 37 3.43 7.28 -13.48
CA PRO A 37 4.44 7.90 -12.65
C PRO A 37 4.87 6.94 -11.52
N GLN A 38 6.17 6.70 -11.39
CA GLN A 38 6.72 5.78 -10.39
C GLN A 38 8.07 6.28 -9.86
N VAL A 39 8.31 6.07 -8.57
CA VAL A 39 9.59 6.36 -7.93
C VAL A 39 10.22 5.10 -7.36
N ALA A 40 11.54 5.01 -7.46
CA ALA A 40 12.32 3.91 -6.93
C ALA A 40 13.37 4.45 -5.96
N MET A 41 13.48 3.79 -4.82
CA MET A 41 14.50 4.09 -3.80
C MET A 41 15.27 2.82 -3.49
N LEU A 42 16.57 2.97 -3.25
CA LEU A 42 17.43 1.88 -2.85
C LEU A 42 17.88 2.12 -1.41
N CYS A 43 17.16 1.45 -0.50
CA CYS A 43 17.33 1.52 0.94
C CYS A 43 18.17 0.34 1.42
N ASP A 44 19.43 0.25 0.98
CA ASP A 44 20.31 -0.81 1.47
C ASP A 44 20.72 -0.49 2.92
N SER A 45 20.23 -1.30 3.86
CA SER A 45 20.58 -1.20 5.28
C SER A 45 21.88 -1.92 5.63
N LYS A 46 22.41 -2.76 4.73
CA LYS A 46 23.57 -3.63 4.99
C LYS A 46 24.88 -3.04 4.50
N SER A 47 24.86 -1.95 3.73
CA SER A 47 26.06 -1.28 3.26
C SER A 47 26.04 0.21 3.56
N ASP A 48 27.22 0.80 3.81
CA ASP A 48 27.42 2.26 3.95
C ASP A 48 27.36 2.97 2.56
N MET A 49 26.49 2.48 1.69
CA MET A 49 26.35 2.94 0.30
C MET A 49 24.98 3.57 0.12
N THR A 50 24.94 4.90 0.16
CA THR A 50 23.74 5.64 -0.16
C THR A 50 23.64 5.91 -1.66
N TYR A 51 22.47 5.66 -2.24
CA TYR A 51 22.18 5.93 -3.65
C TYR A 51 21.12 7.03 -3.77
N HIS A 52 21.22 7.80 -4.86
CA HIS A 52 20.17 8.75 -5.22
C HIS A 52 18.93 8.01 -5.72
N SER A 53 17.74 8.49 -5.34
CA SER A 53 16.48 7.95 -5.84
C SER A 53 16.34 8.14 -7.34
N GLN A 54 15.55 7.27 -7.97
CA GLN A 54 15.19 7.38 -9.38
C GLN A 54 13.69 7.57 -9.55
N TYR A 55 13.28 8.12 -10.68
CA TYR A 55 11.88 8.25 -11.09
C TYR A 55 11.70 7.82 -12.55
N MET A 56 10.49 7.37 -12.88
CA MET A 56 10.10 6.97 -14.22
C MET A 56 9.79 8.21 -15.06
N THR A 57 10.42 8.36 -16.21
CA THR A 57 10.09 9.45 -17.14
C THR A 57 8.91 9.09 -18.05
N GLU A 58 8.29 10.11 -18.66
CA GLU A 58 7.22 9.92 -19.65
C GLU A 58 7.64 9.05 -20.86
N ALA A 59 8.95 8.97 -21.14
CA ALA A 59 9.52 8.11 -22.17
C ALA A 59 9.73 6.65 -21.72
N GLY A 60 9.34 6.29 -20.49
CA GLY A 60 9.42 4.93 -19.96
C GLY A 60 10.82 4.50 -19.50
N HIS A 61 11.72 5.46 -19.21
CA HIS A 61 13.06 5.16 -18.69
C HIS A 61 13.24 5.69 -17.26
N TRP A 62 13.94 4.92 -16.43
CA TRP A 62 14.37 5.35 -15.10
C TRP A 62 15.44 6.45 -15.19
N THR A 63 15.35 7.45 -14.33
CA THR A 63 16.31 8.54 -14.26
C THR A 63 16.58 8.96 -12.83
N THR A 64 17.85 9.16 -12.51
CA THR A 64 18.30 9.62 -11.20
C THR A 64 17.90 11.07 -10.96
N ASP A 65 17.34 11.33 -9.78
CA ASP A 65 17.07 12.69 -9.34
C ASP A 65 18.34 13.38 -8.80
N LEU A 66 19.02 14.09 -9.69
CA LEU A 66 20.16 14.93 -9.34
C LEU A 66 19.77 16.34 -8.85
N VAL A 67 18.48 16.70 -8.97
CA VAL A 67 17.98 18.04 -8.65
C VAL A 67 17.67 18.14 -7.17
N HIS A 68 16.82 17.26 -6.64
CA HIS A 68 16.46 17.27 -5.23
C HIS A 68 17.39 16.41 -4.37
N LYS A 69 18.23 15.58 -5.00
CA LYS A 69 19.25 14.73 -4.36
C LYS A 69 18.67 13.84 -3.25
N VAL A 70 17.42 13.40 -3.42
CA VAL A 70 16.77 12.46 -2.52
C VAL A 70 17.48 11.11 -2.56
N THR A 71 17.48 10.40 -1.44
CA THR A 71 18.16 9.11 -1.29
C THR A 71 17.18 7.99 -0.97
N CYS A 72 17.09 7.54 0.28
CA CYS A 72 16.13 6.55 0.72
C CYS A 72 15.20 7.21 1.74
N TYR A 73 13.93 7.36 1.37
CA TYR A 73 12.88 7.63 2.33
C TYR A 73 12.26 6.31 2.80
N LYS A 74 12.05 6.20 4.11
CA LYS A 74 11.32 5.08 4.72
C LYS A 74 9.88 5.45 5.03
N ASP A 75 9.62 6.73 5.34
CA ASP A 75 8.30 7.25 5.66
C ASP A 75 7.44 7.43 4.41
N LYS A 76 6.19 6.95 4.44
CA LYS A 76 5.29 6.97 3.26
C LYS A 76 4.88 8.38 2.85
N LEU A 77 4.86 9.36 3.77
CA LEU A 77 4.58 10.75 3.45
C LEU A 77 5.74 11.39 2.68
N ASP A 78 6.98 11.13 3.10
CA ASP A 78 8.16 11.64 2.41
C ASP A 78 8.23 11.12 0.96
N ILE A 79 7.83 9.86 0.76
CA ILE A 79 7.73 9.25 -0.57
C ILE A 79 6.63 9.94 -1.40
N LEU A 80 5.46 10.21 -0.82
CA LEU A 80 4.38 10.95 -1.50
C LEU A 80 4.82 12.38 -1.87
N GLU A 81 5.52 13.07 -0.97
CA GLU A 81 6.08 14.39 -1.25
C GLU A 81 7.13 14.32 -2.36
N TYR A 82 7.96 13.28 -2.37
CA TYR A 82 8.94 13.06 -3.44
C TYR A 82 8.25 12.86 -4.80
N CYS A 83 7.22 12.01 -4.88
CA CYS A 83 6.40 11.87 -6.08
C CYS A 83 5.90 13.24 -6.59
N LYS A 84 5.35 14.08 -5.70
CA LYS A 84 4.88 15.44 -6.06
C LYS A 84 5.99 16.36 -6.56
N LYS A 85 7.23 16.21 -6.05
CA LYS A 85 8.39 17.00 -6.48
C LYS A 85 8.86 16.62 -7.88
N VAL A 86 8.95 15.33 -8.19
CA VAL A 86 9.43 14.84 -9.49
C VAL A 86 8.34 14.85 -10.57
N TYR A 87 7.06 14.83 -10.18
CA TYR A 87 5.90 14.93 -11.07
C TYR A 87 5.03 16.16 -10.81
N PRO A 88 5.56 17.40 -10.95
CA PRO A 88 4.84 18.61 -10.57
C PRO A 88 3.63 18.94 -11.47
N LYS A 89 3.51 18.26 -12.61
CA LYS A 89 2.39 18.43 -13.57
C LYS A 89 1.25 17.42 -13.34
N HIS A 90 1.46 16.43 -12.47
CA HIS A 90 0.49 15.39 -12.16
C HIS A 90 -0.13 15.66 -10.80
N ASP A 91 -1.45 15.45 -10.70
CA ASP A 91 -2.17 15.62 -9.44
C ASP A 91 -2.00 14.38 -8.55
N ILE A 92 -0.78 14.18 -8.01
CA ILE A 92 -0.47 13.01 -7.20
C ILE A 92 -1.16 13.12 -5.83
N THR A 93 -2.08 12.20 -5.54
CA THR A 93 -2.87 12.19 -4.30
C THR A 93 -2.41 11.15 -3.30
N ASN A 94 -1.87 10.02 -3.78
CA ASN A 94 -1.45 8.91 -2.94
C ASN A 94 -0.31 8.11 -3.59
N ILE A 95 0.20 7.09 -2.90
CA ILE A 95 1.20 6.15 -3.40
C ILE A 95 0.78 4.72 -3.12
N VAL A 96 1.25 3.78 -3.94
CA VAL A 96 1.11 2.34 -3.69
C VAL A 96 2.42 1.63 -4.03
N GLU A 97 2.82 0.70 -3.18
CA GLU A 97 4.00 -0.12 -3.43
C GLU A 97 3.72 -1.17 -4.52
N SER A 98 4.70 -1.46 -5.36
CA SER A 98 4.58 -2.52 -6.36
C SER A 98 4.56 -3.91 -5.73
N SER A 99 3.70 -4.79 -6.26
CA SER A 99 3.63 -6.20 -5.85
C SER A 99 4.87 -7.00 -6.22
N HIS A 100 5.54 -6.63 -7.31
CA HIS A 100 6.68 -7.35 -7.84
C HIS A 100 7.95 -6.51 -7.77
N PHE A 101 9.06 -7.19 -7.50
CA PHE A 101 10.38 -6.61 -7.69
C PHE A 101 10.65 -6.40 -9.18
N MET A 102 11.26 -5.28 -9.50
CA MET A 102 11.79 -5.02 -10.83
C MET A 102 13.23 -4.56 -10.75
N LYS A 103 14.00 -4.90 -11.79
CA LYS A 103 15.39 -4.51 -11.89
C LYS A 103 15.50 -3.07 -12.37
N VAL A 104 15.97 -2.19 -11.50
CA VAL A 104 16.32 -0.81 -11.84
C VAL A 104 17.83 -0.73 -12.02
N SER A 105 18.26 -0.17 -13.14
CA SER A 105 19.68 -0.08 -13.51
C SER A 105 20.25 1.31 -13.29
N ASN A 106 21.59 1.39 -13.34
CA ASN A 106 22.36 2.65 -13.32
C ASN A 106 22.09 3.53 -12.10
N TRP A 107 22.01 2.94 -10.91
CA TRP A 107 21.95 3.69 -9.66
C TRP A 107 23.22 4.52 -9.45
N CYS A 108 23.05 5.79 -9.10
CA CYS A 108 24.14 6.72 -8.81
C CYS A 108 24.39 6.76 -7.31
N ARG A 109 25.59 6.37 -6.87
CA ARG A 109 26.02 6.49 -5.48
C ARG A 109 26.28 7.96 -5.13
N VAL A 110 25.85 8.40 -3.96
CA VAL A 110 26.09 9.76 -3.45
C VAL A 110 27.60 10.03 -3.43
N GLY A 111 28.01 11.17 -3.98
CA GLY A 111 29.42 11.59 -4.05
C GLY A 111 30.24 10.96 -5.18
N HIS A 112 29.65 10.07 -5.99
CA HIS A 112 30.33 9.44 -7.13
C HIS A 112 29.73 9.86 -8.47
N ALA A 113 30.59 10.15 -9.44
CA ALA A 113 30.17 10.59 -10.78
C ALA A 113 29.66 9.46 -11.69
N LYS A 114 29.93 8.19 -11.35
CA LYS A 114 29.57 7.04 -12.18
C LYS A 114 28.38 6.30 -11.59
N CYS A 115 27.37 6.05 -12.42
CA CYS A 115 26.18 5.30 -12.06
C CYS A 115 26.26 3.92 -12.74
N LYS A 116 26.46 2.87 -11.96
CA LYS A 116 26.74 1.51 -12.47
C LYS A 116 26.06 0.40 -11.68
N HIS A 117 25.54 0.72 -10.51
CA HIS A 117 24.89 -0.27 -9.65
C HIS A 117 23.52 -0.61 -10.22
N ASN A 118 23.12 -1.87 -10.13
CA ASN A 118 21.84 -2.37 -10.60
C ASN A 118 21.24 -3.19 -9.47
N ASP A 119 19.97 -2.98 -9.17
CA ASP A 119 19.33 -3.65 -8.04
C ASP A 119 17.87 -4.00 -8.34
N TRP A 120 17.37 -5.00 -7.63
CA TRP A 120 15.96 -5.37 -7.64
C TRP A 120 15.26 -4.64 -6.50
N VAL A 121 14.31 -3.79 -6.86
CA VAL A 121 13.54 -3.01 -5.90
C VAL A 121 12.06 -3.11 -6.19
N LYS A 122 11.22 -2.85 -5.19
CA LYS A 122 9.81 -2.56 -5.36
C LYS A 122 9.62 -1.05 -5.48
N PRO A 123 9.31 -0.50 -6.66
CA PRO A 123 9.03 0.92 -6.79
C PRO A 123 7.65 1.26 -6.22
N PHE A 124 7.48 2.53 -5.86
CA PHE A 124 6.19 3.11 -5.52
C PHE A 124 5.57 3.74 -6.76
N ARG A 125 4.34 3.35 -7.07
CA ARG A 125 3.50 4.04 -8.05
C ARG A 125 2.93 5.29 -7.41
N CYS A 126 3.03 6.43 -8.09
CA CYS A 126 2.46 7.69 -7.65
C CYS A 126 1.06 7.80 -8.28
N LEU A 127 0.02 7.68 -7.45
CA LEU A 127 -1.37 7.64 -7.90
C LEU A 127 -1.89 9.04 -8.21
N GLU A 128 -2.39 9.23 -9.43
CA GLU A 128 -2.91 10.50 -9.93
C GLU A 128 -4.43 10.60 -9.77
N GLY A 129 -4.90 11.73 -9.22
CA GLY A 129 -6.32 12.07 -9.16
C GLY A 129 -7.16 11.19 -8.21
N PRO A 130 -8.46 10.98 -8.51
CA PRO A 130 -9.32 10.13 -7.70
C PRO A 130 -8.88 8.67 -7.82
N PHE A 131 -8.95 7.94 -6.72
CA PHE A 131 -8.49 6.56 -6.68
C PHE A 131 -9.29 5.66 -7.61
N GLN A 132 -8.55 4.86 -8.39
CA GLN A 132 -9.07 3.77 -9.21
C GLN A 132 -8.25 2.51 -8.91
N SER A 133 -8.90 1.38 -8.68
CA SER A 133 -8.20 0.11 -8.47
C SER A 133 -7.67 -0.46 -9.79
N ASP A 134 -6.65 -1.31 -9.71
CA ASP A 134 -6.03 -1.89 -10.89
C ASP A 134 -6.93 -2.95 -11.53
N ALA A 135 -6.98 -2.98 -12.86
CA ALA A 135 -7.69 -4.02 -13.57
C ALA A 135 -6.90 -5.34 -13.51
N LEU A 136 -7.34 -6.29 -12.67
CA LEU A 136 -6.74 -7.62 -12.60
C LEU A 136 -7.21 -8.51 -13.75
N LEU A 137 -6.25 -9.15 -14.42
CA LEU A 137 -6.54 -10.18 -15.42
C LEU A 137 -6.91 -11.49 -14.72
N VAL A 138 -8.04 -12.07 -15.13
CA VAL A 138 -8.54 -13.35 -14.62
C VAL A 138 -8.41 -14.42 -15.70
N PRO A 139 -7.36 -15.26 -15.67
CA PRO A 139 -7.18 -16.36 -16.60
C PRO A 139 -8.25 -17.45 -16.42
N GLU A 140 -8.34 -18.34 -17.39
CA GLU A 140 -9.20 -19.53 -17.29
C GLU A 140 -8.82 -20.38 -16.07
N ASN A 141 -9.84 -20.95 -15.42
CA ASN A 141 -9.74 -21.76 -14.20
C ASN A 141 -9.22 -21.03 -12.96
N CYS A 142 -9.06 -19.70 -13.03
CA CYS A 142 -8.79 -18.86 -11.87
C CYS A 142 -10.09 -18.22 -11.36
N LEU A 143 -10.07 -17.83 -10.09
CA LEU A 143 -11.18 -17.20 -9.39
C LEU A 143 -10.78 -15.79 -8.97
N PHE A 144 -11.65 -14.82 -9.27
CA PHE A 144 -11.53 -13.46 -8.78
C PHE A 144 -12.38 -13.28 -7.52
N ASP A 145 -11.83 -12.63 -6.50
CA ASP A 145 -12.53 -12.31 -5.26
C ASP A 145 -12.02 -10.98 -4.68
N HIS A 146 -12.73 -10.46 -3.68
CA HIS A 146 -12.32 -9.25 -2.97
C HIS A 146 -12.74 -9.28 -1.51
N ILE A 147 -11.97 -8.59 -0.68
CA ILE A 147 -12.24 -8.36 0.74
C ILE A 147 -12.24 -6.85 0.95
N HIS A 148 -13.34 -6.32 1.47
CA HIS A 148 -13.44 -4.91 1.85
C HIS A 148 -14.06 -4.77 3.23
N ASN A 149 -13.44 -3.96 4.09
CA ASN A 149 -13.97 -3.61 5.39
C ASN A 149 -13.56 -2.18 5.75
N GLN A 150 -14.56 -1.30 5.91
CA GLN A 150 -14.34 0.11 6.20
C GLN A 150 -13.72 0.38 7.58
N THR A 151 -13.78 -0.56 8.52
CA THR A 151 -13.14 -0.42 9.84
C THR A 151 -11.67 -0.84 9.82
N LYS A 152 -11.20 -1.44 8.72
CA LYS A 152 -9.81 -1.89 8.55
C LYS A 152 -9.09 -0.88 7.66
N CYS A 153 -7.93 -0.42 8.11
CA CYS A 153 -7.07 0.47 7.35
C CYS A 153 -5.63 -0.04 7.44
N TRP A 154 -5.22 -0.81 6.43
CA TRP A 154 -3.97 -1.59 6.49
C TRP A 154 -3.03 -1.28 5.33
N GLU A 155 -1.77 -1.60 5.56
CA GLU A 155 -0.70 -1.49 4.58
C GLU A 155 -0.76 -2.59 3.52
N PHE A 156 0.00 -2.35 2.44
CA PHE A 156 0.10 -3.22 1.28
C PHE A 156 0.41 -4.69 1.62
N ASP A 157 1.44 -4.94 2.44
CA ASP A 157 1.89 -6.30 2.76
C ASP A 157 0.86 -7.08 3.56
N ARG A 158 0.13 -6.42 4.46
CA ARG A 158 -0.93 -7.05 5.25
C ARG A 158 -2.11 -7.47 4.37
N TRP A 159 -2.46 -6.65 3.37
CA TRP A 159 -3.48 -7.01 2.37
C TRP A 159 -3.01 -8.12 1.42
N ASN A 160 -1.74 -8.11 1.03
CA ASN A 160 -1.13 -9.19 0.25
C ASN A 160 -1.25 -10.54 0.98
N GLN A 161 -0.86 -10.58 2.26
CA GLN A 161 -1.00 -11.77 3.11
C GLN A 161 -2.47 -12.20 3.26
N THR A 162 -3.37 -11.25 3.44
CA THR A 162 -4.81 -11.52 3.54
C THR A 162 -5.37 -12.16 2.26
N ALA A 163 -4.99 -11.64 1.09
CA ALA A 163 -5.36 -12.22 -0.20
C ALA A 163 -4.74 -13.61 -0.39
N ALA A 164 -3.47 -13.78 -0.01
CA ALA A 164 -2.77 -15.06 -0.08
C ALA A 164 -3.47 -16.13 0.78
N GLN A 165 -3.79 -15.81 2.02
CA GLN A 165 -4.51 -16.69 2.93
C GLN A 165 -5.89 -17.07 2.36
N SER A 166 -6.64 -16.10 1.84
CA SER A 166 -7.95 -16.37 1.26
C SER A 166 -7.91 -17.31 0.05
N CYS A 167 -6.83 -17.32 -0.71
CA CYS A 167 -6.63 -18.32 -1.78
C CYS A 167 -6.26 -19.69 -1.20
N GLN A 168 -5.39 -19.73 -0.18
CA GLN A 168 -4.93 -20.96 0.45
C GLN A 168 -6.07 -21.72 1.15
N ASP A 169 -7.02 -21.04 1.78
CA ASP A 169 -8.22 -21.63 2.39
C ASP A 169 -9.09 -22.40 1.38
N ARG A 170 -8.91 -22.12 0.08
CA ARG A 170 -9.59 -22.78 -1.04
C ARG A 170 -8.65 -23.71 -1.82
N GLU A 171 -7.48 -23.99 -1.26
CA GLU A 171 -6.40 -24.78 -1.85
C GLU A 171 -5.90 -24.27 -3.22
N LEU A 172 -5.96 -22.94 -3.41
CA LEU A 172 -5.46 -22.22 -4.59
C LEU A 172 -4.24 -21.37 -4.19
N SER A 173 -3.47 -20.90 -5.17
CA SER A 173 -2.41 -19.91 -4.94
C SER A 173 -2.83 -18.52 -5.41
N LEU A 174 -2.38 -17.50 -4.68
CA LEU A 174 -2.52 -16.11 -5.08
C LEU A 174 -1.69 -15.86 -6.35
N ARG A 175 -2.33 -15.36 -7.41
CA ARG A 175 -1.67 -14.99 -8.66
C ARG A 175 -1.37 -13.50 -8.74
N SER A 176 -2.36 -12.67 -8.44
CA SER A 176 -2.27 -11.21 -8.50
C SER A 176 -3.28 -10.58 -7.55
N PHE A 177 -3.00 -9.38 -7.07
CA PHE A 177 -3.89 -8.61 -6.21
C PHE A 177 -3.71 -7.11 -6.44
N ALA A 178 -4.71 -6.34 -6.05
CA ALA A 178 -4.73 -4.89 -6.11
C ALA A 178 -5.43 -4.31 -4.88
N MET A 179 -5.04 -3.10 -4.49
CA MET A 179 -5.62 -2.42 -3.33
C MET A 179 -7.00 -1.84 -3.65
N LEU A 180 -7.89 -1.82 -2.66
CA LEU A 180 -9.21 -1.19 -2.75
C LEU A 180 -9.34 -0.03 -1.77
N LEU A 181 -9.90 1.08 -2.27
CA LEU A 181 -10.38 2.23 -1.52
C LEU A 181 -9.39 2.77 -0.46
N PRO A 182 -8.66 3.86 -0.74
CA PRO A 182 -7.71 4.42 0.19
C PRO A 182 -8.41 4.94 1.45
N CYS A 183 -7.83 4.65 2.60
CA CYS A 183 -8.27 5.14 3.91
C CYS A 183 -7.19 6.01 4.58
N GLY A 184 -6.01 6.08 3.99
CA GLY A 184 -4.88 6.92 4.38
C GLY A 184 -3.78 6.91 3.31
N ILE A 185 -2.62 7.50 3.60
CA ILE A 185 -1.49 7.52 2.67
C ILE A 185 -0.82 6.15 2.67
N SER A 186 -0.76 5.51 1.51
CA SER A 186 -0.32 4.12 1.35
C SER A 186 -1.11 3.10 2.21
N LEU A 187 -2.33 3.45 2.64
CA LEU A 187 -3.23 2.61 3.44
C LEU A 187 -4.57 2.42 2.75
N PHE A 188 -5.09 1.19 2.84
CA PHE A 188 -6.27 0.76 2.08
C PHE A 188 -7.26 0.00 2.96
N SER A 189 -8.53 0.05 2.57
CA SER A 189 -9.64 -0.58 3.30
C SER A 189 -10.12 -1.89 2.67
N GLY A 190 -9.40 -2.38 1.66
CA GLY A 190 -9.67 -3.67 1.07
C GLY A 190 -8.61 -4.09 0.06
N VAL A 191 -8.81 -5.29 -0.48
CA VAL A 191 -7.99 -5.92 -1.51
C VAL A 191 -8.89 -6.70 -2.46
N GLU A 192 -8.59 -6.66 -3.75
CA GLU A 192 -9.12 -7.56 -4.76
C GLU A 192 -8.00 -8.46 -5.29
N PHE A 193 -8.32 -9.70 -5.63
CA PHE A 193 -7.30 -10.70 -5.93
C PHE A 193 -7.79 -11.84 -6.82
N VAL A 194 -6.84 -12.50 -7.46
CA VAL A 194 -7.05 -13.65 -8.34
C VAL A 194 -6.34 -14.86 -7.76
N CYS A 195 -7.11 -15.91 -7.46
CA CYS A 195 -6.61 -17.20 -7.03
C CYS A 195 -6.59 -18.17 -8.21
N CYS A 196 -5.50 -18.93 -8.38
CA CYS A 196 -5.37 -19.92 -9.45
C CYS A 196 -4.98 -21.30 -8.89
N PRO A 197 -5.29 -22.40 -9.58
CA PRO A 197 -4.80 -23.72 -9.22
C PRO A 197 -3.27 -23.75 -9.19
N THR A 198 -2.70 -24.38 -8.18
CA THR A 198 -1.25 -24.64 -8.12
C THR A 198 -0.85 -25.59 -9.25
N LYS A 199 0.36 -25.42 -9.78
CA LYS A 199 0.84 -26.20 -10.95
C LYS A 199 0.83 -27.71 -10.70
N ASP A 200 0.89 -28.16 -9.45
CA ASP A 200 0.83 -29.57 -9.07
C ASP A 200 -0.58 -30.18 -9.20
N LYS A 201 -1.62 -29.36 -9.28
CA LYS A 201 -3.03 -29.79 -9.43
C LYS A 201 -3.55 -29.69 -10.87
N LEU A 202 -2.74 -29.19 -11.81
CA LEU A 202 -3.04 -29.13 -13.23
C LEU A 202 -2.60 -30.41 -13.96
N SER A 203 -2.82 -31.58 -13.38
CA SER A 203 -2.82 -32.81 -14.18
C SER A 203 -4.16 -32.86 -14.92
N PRO A 204 -4.18 -32.80 -16.27
CA PRO A 204 -5.40 -33.09 -16.99
C PRO A 204 -5.71 -34.56 -16.70
N LYS A 205 -6.82 -34.85 -16.00
CA LYS A 205 -7.41 -36.19 -16.04
C LYS A 205 -7.79 -36.45 -17.48
N LYS A 206 -6.87 -37.05 -18.24
CA LYS A 206 -7.16 -37.55 -19.60
C LYS A 206 -8.36 -38.50 -19.47
N PRO A 207 -9.45 -38.29 -20.24
CA PRO A 207 -10.52 -39.27 -20.31
C PRO A 207 -9.94 -40.56 -20.90
N ILE A 208 -10.08 -41.65 -20.16
CA ILE A 208 -9.72 -43.00 -20.60
C ILE A 208 -10.72 -43.41 -21.69
N MET A 209 -10.23 -43.62 -22.91
CA MET A 209 -10.88 -44.49 -23.89
C MET A 209 -9.84 -45.43 -24.52
N PRO A 210 -10.18 -46.71 -24.80
CA PRO A 210 -9.23 -47.70 -25.31
C PRO A 210 -9.01 -47.54 -26.83
N SER A 211 -7.78 -47.84 -27.24
CA SER A 211 -7.20 -47.89 -28.61
C SER A 211 -7.86 -48.99 -29.51
N PRO A 212 -7.54 -49.21 -30.82
CA PRO A 212 -6.25 -49.05 -31.55
C PRO A 212 -6.39 -48.48 -33.01
N SER A 213 -5.39 -48.17 -33.86
CA SER A 213 -4.15 -48.88 -34.25
C SER A 213 -3.36 -48.08 -35.34
N VAL A 214 -2.05 -48.38 -35.47
CA VAL A 214 -1.09 -48.27 -36.62
C VAL A 214 -0.52 -46.92 -37.10
N GLY A 215 0.81 -46.76 -36.94
CA GLY A 215 1.72 -46.58 -38.09
C GLY A 215 2.65 -45.34 -38.13
N GLY A 216 3.94 -45.54 -37.81
CA GLY A 216 5.06 -44.87 -38.51
C GLY A 216 6.03 -44.02 -37.68
N VAL A 217 7.26 -44.55 -37.47
CA VAL A 217 8.64 -43.98 -37.61
C VAL A 217 8.82 -42.44 -37.55
N ASP A 218 9.84 -41.79 -36.97
CA ASP A 218 11.19 -42.13 -36.47
C ASP A 218 11.74 -40.81 -35.84
N VAL A 219 12.48 -40.81 -34.71
CA VAL A 219 13.93 -40.46 -34.59
C VAL A 219 14.25 -39.16 -33.79
N PHE A 220 15.03 -39.37 -32.70
CA PHE A 220 16.04 -38.53 -31.99
C PHE A 220 15.53 -37.28 -31.20
N ASP A 221 16.02 -36.93 -30.00
CA ASP A 221 17.34 -37.14 -29.38
C ASP A 221 17.23 -37.32 -27.85
N ASN A 222 18.08 -38.20 -27.32
CA ASN A 222 18.49 -38.22 -25.92
C ASN A 222 19.66 -37.25 -25.76
N ILE A 223 19.67 -36.45 -24.69
CA ILE A 223 20.91 -36.12 -23.98
C ILE A 223 20.62 -36.12 -22.48
N ASP A 224 21.49 -36.86 -21.82
CA ASP A 224 21.59 -37.24 -20.43
C ASP A 224 22.40 -36.20 -19.63
N ASP A 225 22.46 -36.42 -18.32
CA ASP A 225 23.41 -35.90 -17.32
C ASP A 225 23.17 -34.48 -16.76
N SER A 226 22.73 -34.38 -15.50
CA SER A 226 23.64 -34.63 -14.36
C SER A 226 22.86 -34.60 -13.03
N ASP A 227 23.04 -35.68 -12.27
CA ASP A 227 22.83 -35.77 -10.83
C ASP A 227 23.73 -34.77 -10.09
N ASP A 228 23.21 -34.15 -9.03
CA ASP A 228 24.00 -33.77 -7.86
C ASP A 228 23.07 -33.78 -6.64
N ASP A 229 23.09 -34.91 -5.95
CA ASP A 229 22.65 -35.07 -4.57
C ASP A 229 23.63 -34.32 -3.65
N VAL A 230 23.13 -33.40 -2.83
CA VAL A 230 23.80 -33.03 -1.57
C VAL A 230 22.74 -32.81 -0.50
N ASP A 231 22.56 -33.84 0.34
CA ASP A 231 22.08 -33.73 1.72
C ASP A 231 23.06 -32.85 2.52
N GLU A 232 22.54 -31.92 3.33
CA GLU A 232 23.18 -31.61 4.61
C GLU A 232 22.15 -30.99 5.59
N GLU A 233 22.25 -31.47 6.82
CA GLU A 233 21.27 -31.40 7.89
C GLU A 233 21.20 -30.05 8.63
N SER A 234 20.11 -29.93 9.40
CA SER A 234 19.96 -29.27 10.71
C SER A 234 21.22 -28.64 11.32
N ASP A 235 21.11 -27.38 11.77
CA ASP A 235 21.20 -27.08 13.20
C ASP A 235 20.74 -25.64 13.54
N ASP A 236 20.21 -25.57 14.75
CA ASP A 236 19.61 -24.45 15.47
C ASP A 236 20.58 -23.26 15.68
N ASP A 237 20.02 -22.06 15.85
CA ASP A 237 20.33 -21.13 16.96
C ASP A 237 19.49 -19.84 16.80
N ILE A 238 18.41 -19.78 17.58
CA ILE A 238 17.62 -18.58 17.86
C ILE A 238 18.28 -17.90 19.06
N ASP A 239 18.99 -16.79 18.81
CA ASP A 239 19.35 -15.85 19.88
C ASP A 239 18.22 -14.80 20.00
N ASP A 240 17.41 -14.99 21.04
CA ASP A 240 16.65 -13.96 21.73
C ASP A 240 17.63 -12.95 22.33
N ASP A 241 17.54 -11.68 21.94
CA ASP A 241 17.95 -10.56 22.79
C ASP A 241 16.90 -9.45 22.64
N GLU A 242 15.92 -9.51 23.54
CA GLU A 242 15.09 -8.39 23.95
C GLU A 242 15.99 -7.38 24.69
N ASP A 243 16.05 -6.14 24.23
CA ASP A 243 16.41 -5.00 25.09
C ASP A 243 15.47 -3.83 24.75
N ASP A 244 14.47 -3.74 25.63
CA ASP A 244 13.44 -2.73 25.77
C ASP A 244 13.96 -1.71 26.80
N ASP A 245 14.32 -0.49 26.39
CA ASP A 245 14.60 0.61 27.32
C ASP A 245 14.63 1.96 26.58
N ASP A 246 13.47 2.60 26.42
CA ASP A 246 13.38 4.05 26.26
C ASP A 246 12.34 4.64 27.22
N ASN A 247 12.83 4.82 28.45
CA ASN A 247 12.21 5.54 29.55
C ASN A 247 11.73 6.94 29.15
N TYR A 248 10.47 7.21 29.49
CA TYR A 248 9.75 8.45 29.26
C TYR A 248 9.94 9.42 30.45
N ASP A 249 10.88 10.38 30.34
CA ASP A 249 11.00 11.43 31.36
C ASP A 249 10.00 12.58 31.10
N SER A 250 8.92 12.51 31.88
CA SER A 250 7.98 13.58 32.17
C SER A 250 8.62 14.59 33.13
N TYR A 251 8.78 15.84 32.70
CA TYR A 251 9.04 16.96 33.60
C TYR A 251 7.70 17.60 33.99
N ASP A 252 7.24 17.27 35.20
CA ASP A 252 6.23 18.00 35.96
C ASP A 252 6.96 18.92 36.95
N ASP A 253 6.86 20.24 36.76
CA ASP A 253 7.29 21.25 37.73
C ASP A 253 6.03 21.83 38.40
N ASN A 254 5.78 21.33 39.61
CA ASN A 254 4.74 21.81 40.50
C ASN A 254 5.31 22.89 41.42
N SER A 255 4.98 24.15 41.14
CA SER A 255 5.18 25.26 42.08
C SER A 255 3.85 25.68 42.72
N LEU A 256 3.69 25.25 43.98
CA LEU A 256 2.64 25.66 44.91
C LEU A 256 2.76 27.14 45.28
N THR A 257 1.69 27.91 45.08
CA THR A 257 1.34 29.01 45.98
C THR A 257 -0.17 29.05 46.19
N GLY A 258 -0.59 28.96 47.45
CA GLY A 258 -1.99 28.95 47.84
C GLY A 258 -2.59 30.35 47.96
N SER A 259 -3.90 30.43 47.70
CA SER A 259 -4.78 31.34 48.44
C SER A 259 -6.25 30.91 48.27
N SER A 260 -7.02 31.20 49.31
CA SER A 260 -8.37 30.75 49.59
C SER A 260 -9.47 31.49 48.79
N THR A 261 -10.62 30.82 48.79
CA THR A 261 -11.99 31.36 48.94
C THR A 261 -12.87 31.47 47.69
N THR A 262 -14.05 30.87 47.85
CA THR A 262 -15.41 31.26 47.40
C THR A 262 -16.02 30.52 46.23
N THR A 263 -17.03 29.73 46.60
CA THR A 263 -18.14 29.19 45.82
C THR A 263 -18.83 30.28 44.99
N THR A 264 -18.99 30.05 43.69
CA THR A 264 -20.10 30.65 42.92
C THR A 264 -20.50 29.71 41.79
N THR A 265 -21.69 29.15 41.93
CA THR A 265 -22.43 28.39 40.91
C THR A 265 -22.73 29.29 39.72
N THR A 266 -22.25 28.92 38.54
CA THR A 266 -22.75 29.48 37.27
C THR A 266 -23.05 28.33 36.32
N SER A 267 -24.33 28.17 36.02
CA SER A 267 -24.85 27.21 35.06
C SER A 267 -24.56 27.70 33.64
N THR A 268 -23.79 26.94 32.87
CA THR A 268 -23.66 27.12 31.42
C THR A 268 -24.07 25.84 30.71
N THR A 269 -25.19 25.97 30.00
CA THR A 269 -25.77 25.01 29.08
C THR A 269 -24.84 24.87 27.87
N THR A 270 -24.17 23.74 27.71
CA THR A 270 -23.43 23.43 26.47
C THR A 270 -24.12 22.28 25.76
N THR A 271 -24.65 22.62 24.59
CA THR A 271 -25.44 21.82 23.66
C THR A 271 -24.61 20.66 23.12
N LEU A 272 -24.97 19.43 23.50
CA LEU A 272 -24.48 18.21 22.86
C LEU A 272 -25.06 18.12 21.43
N PRO A 273 -24.26 17.84 20.38
CA PRO A 273 -24.80 17.54 19.06
C PRO A 273 -25.57 16.21 19.08
N PRO A 274 -26.60 16.05 18.23
CA PRO A 274 -27.50 14.90 18.29
C PRO A 274 -26.80 13.62 17.83
N ARG A 275 -26.88 12.59 18.67
CA ARG A 275 -26.53 11.21 18.33
C ARG A 275 -27.33 10.76 17.09
N PRO A 276 -26.69 10.33 15.99
CA PRO A 276 -27.43 9.79 14.85
C PRO A 276 -28.02 8.43 15.22
N THR A 277 -29.33 8.31 15.08
CA THR A 277 -30.07 7.05 15.12
C THR A 277 -30.24 6.59 13.68
N THR A 278 -29.38 5.68 13.19
CA THR A 278 -29.61 4.74 12.05
C THR A 278 -28.30 4.00 11.76
N GLY A 279 -28.37 2.68 11.58
CA GLY A 279 -27.24 1.72 11.57
C GLY A 279 -26.30 1.77 10.34
N LEU A 280 -25.72 2.93 10.05
CA LEU A 280 -24.54 3.08 9.18
C LEU A 280 -23.41 3.72 10.01
N PRO A 281 -22.18 3.15 10.03
CA PRO A 281 -21.06 3.78 10.72
C PRO A 281 -20.81 5.14 10.06
N THR A 282 -21.13 6.23 10.77
CA THR A 282 -20.84 7.57 10.26
C THR A 282 -19.38 7.86 10.58
N PRO A 283 -18.55 8.22 9.59
CA PRO A 283 -17.15 8.57 9.83
C PRO A 283 -17.03 9.69 10.87
N ASP A 284 -16.00 9.64 11.72
CA ASP A 284 -15.77 10.69 12.72
C ASP A 284 -15.67 12.07 12.03
N PRO A 285 -16.28 13.14 12.60
CA PRO A 285 -16.26 14.47 12.01
C PRO A 285 -14.87 14.97 11.63
N TYR A 286 -13.84 14.54 12.36
CA TYR A 286 -12.45 14.87 12.06
C TYR A 286 -12.04 14.42 10.65
N PHE A 287 -12.53 13.29 10.13
CA PHE A 287 -12.22 12.84 8.77
C PHE A 287 -12.92 13.63 7.66
N THR A 288 -13.98 14.37 7.99
CA THR A 288 -14.81 15.06 7.00
C THR A 288 -14.62 16.58 7.03
N HIS A 289 -14.21 17.13 8.17
CA HIS A 289 -14.06 18.57 8.37
C HIS A 289 -12.58 18.90 8.66
N PHE A 290 -12.07 19.93 7.98
CA PHE A 290 -10.71 20.42 8.17
C PHE A 290 -10.71 21.94 8.34
N ASP A 291 -10.18 22.41 9.47
CA ASP A 291 -9.85 23.81 9.71
C ASP A 291 -8.38 23.89 10.15
N PRO A 292 -7.48 24.47 9.34
CA PRO A 292 -6.07 24.60 9.66
C PRO A 292 -5.78 25.31 10.99
N ARG A 293 -6.68 26.21 11.44
CA ARG A 293 -6.48 27.00 12.66
C ARG A 293 -6.75 26.20 13.93
N SER A 294 -7.63 25.21 13.87
CA SER A 294 -8.02 24.37 15.01
C SER A 294 -7.62 22.91 14.86
N GLU A 295 -6.78 22.58 13.88
CA GLU A 295 -6.41 21.20 13.54
C GLU A 295 -5.88 20.41 14.75
N HIS A 296 -5.01 20.99 15.57
CA HIS A 296 -4.50 20.32 16.76
C HIS A 296 -5.59 20.01 17.80
N HIS A 297 -6.51 20.96 18.01
CA HIS A 297 -7.63 20.77 18.93
C HIS A 297 -8.59 19.70 18.42
N ALA A 298 -8.96 19.76 17.14
CA ALA A 298 -9.83 18.79 16.50
C ALA A 298 -9.24 17.37 16.53
N TYR A 299 -7.92 17.25 16.31
CA TYR A 299 -7.21 15.98 16.46
C TYR A 299 -7.27 15.45 17.90
N LYS A 300 -7.06 16.30 18.91
CA LYS A 300 -7.13 15.88 20.32
C LYS A 300 -8.53 15.41 20.72
N GLU A 301 -9.57 16.08 20.26
CA GLU A 301 -10.94 15.64 20.49
C GLU A 301 -11.25 14.31 19.78
N ALA A 302 -10.77 14.14 18.54
CA ALA A 302 -10.91 12.89 17.80
C ALA A 302 -10.16 11.73 18.47
N GLN A 303 -8.95 12.01 18.98
CA GLN A 303 -8.15 11.04 19.72
C GLN A 303 -8.89 10.57 20.98
N GLN A 304 -9.47 11.51 21.74
CA GLN A 304 -10.26 11.17 22.94
C GLN A 304 -11.50 10.33 22.60
N ARG A 305 -12.24 10.68 21.55
CA ARG A 305 -13.39 9.89 21.09
C ARG A 305 -12.97 8.48 20.67
N LEU A 306 -11.86 8.35 19.96
CA LEU A 306 -11.34 7.05 19.54
C LEU A 306 -10.94 6.19 20.75
N GLU A 307 -10.22 6.76 21.71
CA GLU A 307 -9.84 6.09 22.96
C GLU A 307 -11.06 5.67 23.79
N GLU A 308 -12.09 6.51 23.86
CA GLU A 308 -13.35 6.19 24.54
C GLU A 308 -14.10 5.04 23.85
N MET A 309 -14.24 5.07 22.53
CA MET A 309 -14.84 3.97 21.78
C MET A 309 -14.06 2.66 21.96
N HIS A 310 -12.72 2.70 21.91
CA HIS A 310 -11.89 1.52 22.15
C HIS A 310 -12.08 0.98 23.58
N ARG A 311 -12.11 1.86 24.59
CA ARG A 311 -12.39 1.50 25.98
C ARG A 311 -13.76 0.85 26.16
N GLU A 312 -14.80 1.33 25.47
CA GLU A 312 -16.13 0.72 25.48
C GLU A 312 -16.10 -0.71 24.89
N LYS A 313 -15.42 -0.89 23.75
CA LYS A 313 -15.24 -2.23 23.14
C LYS A 313 -14.51 -3.18 24.10
N VAL A 314 -13.43 -2.74 24.73
CA VAL A 314 -12.67 -3.54 25.72
C VAL A 314 -13.53 -3.89 26.93
N THR A 315 -14.27 -2.92 27.47
CA THR A 315 -15.16 -3.14 28.62
C THR A 315 -16.24 -4.17 28.30
N LYS A 316 -16.77 -4.15 27.08
CA LYS A 316 -17.73 -5.16 26.62
C LYS A 316 -17.11 -6.56 26.56
N VAL A 317 -15.91 -6.69 25.98
CA VAL A 317 -15.20 -7.99 25.91
C VAL A 317 -14.91 -8.54 27.31
N MET A 318 -14.48 -7.69 28.24
CA MET A 318 -14.24 -8.08 29.64
C MET A 318 -15.53 -8.50 30.35
N LYS A 319 -16.66 -7.84 30.05
CA LYS A 319 -17.96 -8.26 30.57
C LYS A 319 -18.38 -9.61 30.00
N ASP A 320 -18.30 -9.80 28.70
CA ASP A 320 -18.66 -11.06 28.03
C ASP A 320 -17.79 -12.21 28.57
N TRP A 321 -16.52 -11.95 28.89
CA TRP A 321 -15.63 -12.91 29.55
C TRP A 321 -16.09 -13.26 30.97
N SER A 322 -16.45 -12.27 31.79
CA SER A 322 -16.97 -12.50 33.14
C SER A 322 -18.24 -13.36 33.13
N ASP A 323 -19.17 -13.08 32.22
CA ASP A 323 -20.43 -13.84 32.09
C ASP A 323 -20.17 -15.30 31.65
N LEU A 324 -19.14 -15.51 30.82
CA LEU A 324 -18.72 -16.83 30.37
C LEU A 324 -18.02 -17.61 31.49
N GLU A 325 -17.17 -16.96 32.29
CA GLU A 325 -16.51 -17.55 33.46
C GLU A 325 -17.53 -17.99 34.52
N GLU A 326 -18.58 -17.20 34.77
CA GLU A 326 -19.69 -17.58 35.67
C GLU A 326 -20.35 -18.89 35.20
N ARG A 327 -20.66 -19.01 33.90
CA ARG A 327 -21.20 -20.25 33.32
C ARG A 327 -20.25 -21.43 33.44
N TYR A 328 -18.94 -21.20 33.33
CA TYR A 328 -17.95 -22.26 33.53
C TYR A 328 -17.98 -22.76 34.99
N GLN A 329 -18.06 -21.86 35.97
CA GLN A 329 -18.13 -22.25 37.39
C GLN A 329 -19.40 -23.07 37.68
N ASP A 330 -20.55 -22.65 37.15
CA ASP A 330 -21.80 -23.41 37.26
C ASP A 330 -21.65 -24.82 36.65
N MET A 331 -21.12 -24.90 35.43
CA MET A 331 -20.95 -26.17 34.72
C MET A 331 -19.99 -27.10 35.46
N ARG A 332 -18.89 -26.57 36.00
CA ARG A 332 -17.89 -27.32 36.75
C ARG A 332 -18.47 -28.02 37.98
N THR A 333 -19.52 -27.46 38.60
CA THR A 333 -20.20 -28.13 39.73
C THR A 333 -21.06 -29.31 39.28
N SER A 334 -21.56 -29.30 38.05
CA SER A 334 -22.41 -30.36 37.48
C SER A 334 -21.65 -31.45 36.73
N ASP A 335 -20.71 -31.07 35.86
CA ASP A 335 -19.94 -31.94 34.98
C ASP A 335 -18.52 -31.38 34.80
N PRO A 336 -17.53 -31.90 35.53
CA PRO A 336 -16.15 -31.44 35.46
C PRO A 336 -15.48 -31.66 34.09
N HIS A 337 -15.87 -32.70 33.35
CA HIS A 337 -15.23 -33.01 32.07
C HIS A 337 -15.72 -32.05 30.98
N MET A 338 -17.03 -31.83 30.90
CA MET A 338 -17.60 -30.88 29.94
C MET A 338 -17.16 -29.44 30.22
N ALA A 339 -16.99 -29.07 31.51
CA ALA A 339 -16.50 -27.76 31.89
C ALA A 339 -15.07 -27.47 31.37
N GLU A 340 -14.19 -28.47 31.36
CA GLU A 340 -12.81 -28.29 30.88
C GLU A 340 -12.77 -28.06 29.35
N GLU A 341 -13.54 -28.82 28.57
CA GLU A 341 -13.67 -28.57 27.13
C GLU A 341 -14.28 -27.19 26.83
N PHE A 342 -15.28 -26.77 27.62
CA PHE A 342 -15.89 -25.46 27.50
C PHE A 342 -14.87 -24.34 27.77
N LYS A 343 -14.08 -24.46 28.85
CA LYS A 343 -13.03 -23.51 29.21
C LYS A 343 -11.96 -23.37 28.13
N GLN A 344 -11.48 -24.49 27.56
CA GLN A 344 -10.49 -24.46 26.49
C GLN A 344 -11.01 -23.68 25.27
N ARG A 345 -12.24 -23.99 24.83
CA ARG A 345 -12.88 -23.32 23.69
C ARG A 345 -13.13 -21.84 23.95
N MET A 346 -13.59 -21.52 25.16
CA MET A 346 -13.85 -20.14 25.58
C MET A 346 -12.57 -19.32 25.60
N THR A 347 -11.50 -19.85 26.19
CA THR A 347 -10.20 -19.18 26.31
C THR A 347 -9.59 -18.88 24.94
N LEU A 348 -9.62 -19.85 24.02
CA LEU A 348 -9.12 -19.66 22.66
C LEU A 348 -9.87 -18.53 21.93
N ARG A 349 -11.21 -18.52 22.04
CA ARG A 349 -12.03 -17.47 21.41
C ARG A 349 -11.78 -16.10 22.02
N PHE A 350 -11.56 -16.03 23.33
CA PHE A 350 -11.25 -14.78 24.00
C PHE A 350 -9.91 -14.22 23.53
N GLN A 351 -8.86 -15.05 23.47
CA GLN A 351 -7.55 -14.65 22.95
C GLN A 351 -7.67 -14.07 21.53
N GLN A 352 -8.37 -14.76 20.63
CA GLN A 352 -8.61 -14.26 19.27
C GLN A 352 -9.39 -12.94 19.24
N THR A 353 -10.36 -12.77 20.15
CA THR A 353 -11.16 -11.54 20.23
C THR A 353 -10.33 -10.37 20.74
N VAL A 354 -9.49 -10.59 21.76
CA VAL A 354 -8.58 -9.57 22.30
C VAL A 354 -7.57 -9.16 21.23
N GLN A 355 -6.89 -10.12 20.60
CA GLN A 355 -5.93 -9.84 19.53
C GLN A 355 -6.57 -9.05 18.39
N SER A 356 -7.75 -9.46 17.92
CA SER A 356 -8.47 -8.72 16.87
C SER A 356 -8.83 -7.29 17.31
N LEU A 357 -9.17 -7.09 18.59
CA LEU A 357 -9.55 -5.78 19.11
C LEU A 357 -8.33 -4.86 19.27
N GLU A 358 -7.19 -5.40 19.69
CA GLU A 358 -5.91 -4.70 19.75
C GLU A 358 -5.45 -4.25 18.36
N GLU A 359 -5.49 -5.17 17.38
CA GLU A 359 -5.15 -4.85 15.99
C GLU A 359 -6.07 -3.80 15.37
N GLU A 360 -7.38 -3.87 15.65
CA GLU A 360 -8.36 -2.86 15.22
C GLU A 360 -8.05 -1.50 15.85
N GLY A 361 -7.83 -1.45 17.16
CA GLY A 361 -7.50 -0.22 17.88
C GLY A 361 -6.18 0.41 17.38
N ALA A 362 -5.17 -0.41 17.13
CA ALA A 362 -3.89 0.03 16.56
C ALA A 362 -4.09 0.62 15.15
N ALA A 363 -4.88 -0.03 14.30
CA ALA A 363 -5.14 0.45 12.94
C ALA A 363 -5.94 1.76 12.92
N GLU A 364 -7.01 1.87 13.73
CA GLU A 364 -7.81 3.11 13.85
C GLU A 364 -6.94 4.28 14.37
N LYS A 365 -6.09 4.02 15.38
CA LYS A 365 -5.16 5.01 15.93
C LYS A 365 -4.13 5.44 14.88
N HIS A 366 -3.56 4.49 14.16
CA HIS A 366 -2.59 4.77 13.10
C HIS A 366 -3.21 5.63 11.99
N GLN A 367 -4.42 5.30 11.54
CA GLN A 367 -5.14 6.09 10.55
C GLN A 367 -5.37 7.54 11.01
N LEU A 368 -5.77 7.73 12.28
CA LEU A 368 -5.98 9.06 12.86
C LEU A 368 -4.68 9.89 12.87
N VAL A 369 -3.57 9.28 13.30
CA VAL A 369 -2.24 9.91 13.36
C VAL A 369 -1.74 10.25 11.96
N ALA A 370 -1.85 9.32 11.00
CA ALA A 370 -1.41 9.53 9.63
C ALA A 370 -2.13 10.71 8.98
N MET A 371 -3.45 10.82 9.17
CA MET A 371 -4.22 11.96 8.66
C MET A 371 -3.83 13.27 9.35
N HIS A 372 -3.63 13.26 10.67
CA HIS A 372 -3.16 14.43 11.41
C HIS A 372 -1.83 14.94 10.88
N GLN A 373 -0.86 14.04 10.72
CA GLN A 373 0.46 14.35 10.20
C GLN A 373 0.37 14.94 8.79
N GLN A 374 -0.43 14.35 7.91
CA GLN A 374 -0.68 14.88 6.56
C GLN A 374 -1.21 16.33 6.60
N ARG A 375 -2.20 16.61 7.45
CA ARG A 375 -2.82 17.95 7.57
C ARG A 375 -1.86 18.98 8.13
N VAL A 376 -1.13 18.63 9.18
CA VAL A 376 -0.12 19.50 9.80
C VAL A 376 0.98 19.85 8.80
N MET A 377 1.51 18.85 8.09
CA MET A 377 2.56 19.08 7.10
C MET A 377 2.07 19.94 5.93
N ALA A 378 0.86 19.67 5.41
CA ALA A 378 0.25 20.51 4.38
C ALA A 378 0.12 21.98 4.83
N HIS A 379 -0.34 22.21 6.06
CA HIS A 379 -0.47 23.56 6.62
C HIS A 379 0.90 24.24 6.81
N ILE A 380 1.91 23.51 7.31
CA ILE A 380 3.28 24.03 7.45
C ILE A 380 3.85 24.42 6.08
N ASN A 381 3.71 23.56 5.08
CA ASN A 381 4.22 23.80 3.73
C ASN A 381 3.50 25.00 3.07
N GLN A 382 2.20 25.16 3.29
CA GLN A 382 1.47 26.34 2.85
C GLN A 382 2.02 27.62 3.50
N ARG A 383 2.19 27.64 4.82
CA ARG A 383 2.74 28.82 5.52
C ARG A 383 4.17 29.14 5.07
N LYS A 384 5.01 28.13 4.82
CA LYS A 384 6.34 28.33 4.24
C LYS A 384 6.25 29.00 2.87
N LYS A 385 5.34 28.54 2.00
CA LYS A 385 5.15 29.13 0.66
C LYS A 385 4.68 30.58 0.73
N GLU A 386 3.72 30.88 1.59
CA GLU A 386 3.21 32.24 1.80
C GLU A 386 4.29 33.17 2.35
N ALA A 387 5.04 32.73 3.36
CA ALA A 387 6.15 33.49 3.94
C ALA A 387 7.27 33.76 2.93
N MET A 388 7.64 32.74 2.14
CA MET A 388 8.63 32.89 1.07
C MET A 388 8.15 33.88 0.00
N SER A 389 6.88 33.80 -0.41
CA SER A 389 6.30 34.75 -1.37
C SER A 389 6.35 36.18 -0.83
N CYS A 390 5.96 36.39 0.43
CA CYS A 390 6.01 37.69 1.08
C CYS A 390 7.45 38.24 1.15
N TYR A 391 8.41 37.38 1.50
CA TYR A 391 9.83 37.74 1.55
C TYR A 391 10.35 38.16 0.17
N THR A 392 10.09 37.36 -0.87
CA THR A 392 10.52 37.67 -2.24
C THR A 392 9.86 38.94 -2.75
N GLN A 393 8.59 39.18 -2.44
CA GLN A 393 7.91 40.42 -2.81
C GLN A 393 8.58 41.63 -2.13
N ALA A 394 8.84 41.56 -0.83
CA ALA A 394 9.52 42.64 -0.09
C ALA A 394 10.97 42.90 -0.52
N LEU A 395 11.62 41.96 -1.21
CA LEU A 395 12.94 42.17 -1.82
C LEU A 395 12.87 42.84 -3.20
N ASN A 396 11.72 42.71 -3.89
CA ASN A 396 11.51 43.26 -5.23
C ASN A 396 10.87 44.66 -5.19
N ASP A 397 10.16 44.99 -4.11
CA ASP A 397 9.71 46.34 -3.75
C ASP A 397 10.87 47.18 -3.20
#